data_AF-A0A835AKU5-F1
#
_entry.id   AF-A0A835AKU5-F1
#
_cell.length_a   1.000
_cell.length_b   1.000
_cell.length_c   1.000
_cell.angle_alpha   90.00
_cell.angle_beta   90.00
_cell.angle_gamma   90.00
#
_symmetry.space_group_name_H-M   'P 1'
#
loop_
_entity.id
_entity.type
_entity.pdbx_description
1 polymer ?
#
loop_
_entity_poly.entity_id
_entity_poly.type
_entity_poly.pdbx_seq_one_letter_code
_entity_poly.pdbx_strand_id
1 'polypeptide(L)'
;MSMDVARAEAHQVKGKFLGIFICWLLGNGSLFAWNSMLTIEDYYSHLFPDYHPTRVLTLAYQPFAFGITLIMTYYEAKMNTRRRNLAGFSLFFLGSLALIVLDVATKGRGGIGVFIGVCIISAIFGIADANCQGALVGDLSLMCPEFVQSFMAGLAASGVITSALRLITKAAFESSKDGLRIGAILFFSITCLFELVCLLLYTFVFAKLPIVKYYRSKAAAEGSKTVASDLAAAGVVAEQQAQVEEDPQKNKRLTTKELVMKNLDYGLGLYLIYVLTLSIFPGFLSEDTGEHSLGTWYALVLIAMYNVWDLIGRYVPLIPCLMLTSRKGTMAAILARFLFIPAFYFTANYGDQGYMIFLTSLLGLTNGYLTVCVLMEAPKGYKGPEQNALGNVLIVFLLGGLFSGVVLDWLWLIGKGW
;
A
#
# COMPACT_ATOMS: atom_id res chain seq x y z
N MET A 1 -12.35 10.82 -39.27
CA MET A 1 -12.75 10.28 -37.95
C MET A 1 -14.17 10.77 -37.70
N SER A 2 -15.18 9.90 -37.67
CA SER A 2 -16.59 10.37 -37.57
C SER A 2 -16.87 10.96 -36.19
N MET A 3 -17.78 11.93 -36.12
CA MET A 3 -18.21 12.55 -34.86
C MET A 3 -18.72 11.53 -33.84
N ASP A 4 -19.26 10.40 -34.28
CA ASP A 4 -19.74 9.33 -33.38
C ASP A 4 -18.60 8.54 -32.72
N VAL A 5 -17.47 8.35 -33.40
CA VAL A 5 -16.26 7.75 -32.79
C VAL A 5 -15.67 8.69 -31.74
N ALA A 6 -15.58 9.99 -32.07
CA ALA A 6 -15.11 11.01 -31.12
C ALA A 6 -16.05 11.17 -29.92
N ARG A 7 -17.37 11.01 -30.10
CA ARG A 7 -18.38 11.07 -29.03
C ARG A 7 -18.39 9.81 -28.16
N ALA A 8 -18.14 8.64 -28.74
CA ALA A 8 -17.95 7.39 -28.03
C ALA A 8 -16.65 7.41 -27.19
N GLU A 9 -15.54 7.90 -27.75
CA GLU A 9 -14.29 8.11 -27.02
C GLU A 9 -14.44 9.17 -25.91
N ALA A 10 -15.14 10.29 -26.17
CA ALA A 10 -15.40 11.30 -25.15
C ALA A 10 -16.28 10.79 -24.00
N HIS A 11 -17.22 9.87 -24.27
CA HIS A 11 -18.01 9.23 -23.22
C HIS A 11 -17.23 8.17 -22.44
N GLN A 12 -16.20 7.54 -23.06
CA GLN A 12 -15.29 6.57 -22.43
C GLN A 12 -14.32 7.22 -21.42
N VAL A 13 -13.98 8.51 -21.58
CA VAL A 13 -13.03 9.22 -20.70
C VAL A 13 -13.74 10.06 -19.62
N LYS A 14 -15.08 10.13 -19.63
CA LYS A 14 -15.86 10.93 -18.68
C LYS A 14 -15.65 10.42 -17.24
N GLY A 15 -15.16 11.31 -16.38
CA GLY A 15 -14.87 10.99 -14.98
C GLY A 15 -13.46 10.43 -14.73
N LYS A 16 -12.56 10.41 -15.72
CA LYS A 16 -11.16 9.95 -15.53
C LYS A 16 -10.45 10.69 -14.39
N PHE A 17 -10.49 12.03 -14.39
CA PHE A 17 -9.84 12.83 -13.33
C PHE A 17 -10.39 12.55 -11.94
N LEU A 18 -11.72 12.44 -11.81
CA LEU A 18 -12.35 12.09 -10.55
C LEU A 18 -11.99 10.65 -10.12
N GLY A 19 -11.91 9.73 -11.08
CA GLY A 19 -11.43 8.36 -10.84
C GLY A 19 -9.99 8.33 -10.34
N ILE A 20 -9.07 9.06 -10.98
CA ILE A 20 -7.67 9.22 -10.53
C ILE A 20 -7.64 9.75 -9.10
N PHE A 21 -8.38 10.82 -8.81
CA PHE A 21 -8.41 11.41 -7.46
C PHE A 21 -8.97 10.46 -6.41
N ILE A 22 -10.06 9.74 -6.70
CA ILE A 22 -10.62 8.75 -5.77
C ILE A 22 -9.65 7.58 -5.59
N CYS A 23 -9.00 7.08 -6.64
CA CYS A 23 -7.96 6.06 -6.51
C CYS A 23 -6.83 6.53 -5.57
N TRP A 24 -6.43 7.80 -5.66
CA TRP A 24 -5.43 8.37 -4.74
C TRP A 24 -5.90 8.35 -3.29
N LEU A 25 -7.14 8.75 -3.02
CA LEU A 25 -7.73 8.72 -1.67
C LEU A 25 -7.85 7.29 -1.12
N LEU A 26 -8.33 6.35 -1.94
CA LEU A 26 -8.46 4.93 -1.57
C LEU A 26 -7.10 4.29 -1.32
N GLY A 27 -6.09 4.66 -2.11
CA GLY A 27 -4.70 4.26 -1.90
C GLY A 27 -4.17 4.77 -0.57
N ASN A 28 -4.45 6.03 -0.24
CA ASN A 28 -4.07 6.61 1.04
C ASN A 28 -4.70 5.84 2.21
N GLY A 29 -6.03 5.63 2.18
CA GLY A 29 -6.74 4.91 3.26
C GLY A 29 -6.34 3.43 3.38
N SER A 30 -5.71 2.84 2.37
CA SER A 30 -5.23 1.46 2.48
C SER A 30 -3.97 1.32 3.37
N LEU A 31 -3.26 2.41 3.66
CA LEU A 31 -2.11 2.41 4.58
C LEU A 31 -2.18 3.48 5.67
N PHE A 32 -3.11 4.43 5.60
CA PHE A 32 -3.15 5.54 6.54
C PHE A 32 -3.36 5.06 7.97
N ALA A 33 -4.26 4.11 8.21
CA ALA A 33 -4.44 3.48 9.52
C ALA A 33 -3.16 2.82 10.07
N TRP A 34 -2.48 2.04 9.24
CA TRP A 34 -1.24 1.37 9.62
C TRP A 34 -0.10 2.35 9.89
N ASN A 35 0.13 3.28 8.96
CA ASN A 35 1.15 4.31 9.11
C ASN A 35 0.88 5.19 10.32
N SER A 36 -0.40 5.46 10.63
CA SER A 36 -0.79 6.21 11.83
C SER A 36 -0.40 5.50 13.10
N MET A 37 -0.64 4.19 13.18
CA MET A 37 -0.21 3.36 14.30
C MET A 37 1.32 3.37 14.44
N LEU A 38 2.08 3.13 13.38
CA LEU A 38 3.54 3.11 13.47
C LEU A 38 4.17 4.46 13.84
N THR A 39 3.61 5.56 13.33
CA THR A 39 4.26 6.88 13.42
C THR A 39 4.23 7.49 14.84
N ILE A 40 3.32 7.04 15.69
CA ILE A 40 3.21 7.46 17.11
C ILE A 40 3.98 6.53 18.07
N GLU A 41 5.08 5.95 17.58
CA GLU A 41 5.93 5.02 18.34
C GLU A 41 6.28 5.51 19.74
N ASP A 42 6.62 6.79 19.91
CA ASP A 42 6.99 7.35 21.21
C ASP A 42 5.87 7.29 22.25
N TYR A 43 4.61 7.41 21.80
CA TYR A 43 3.45 7.18 22.67
C TYR A 43 3.39 5.71 23.12
N TYR A 44 3.61 4.78 22.21
CA TYR A 44 3.61 3.36 22.54
C TYR A 44 4.81 2.96 23.39
N SER A 45 6.00 3.47 23.12
CA SER A 45 7.20 3.23 23.94
C SER A 45 7.05 3.81 25.35
N HIS A 46 6.32 4.91 25.51
CA HIS A 46 5.95 5.43 26.82
C HIS A 46 4.95 4.50 27.56
N LEU A 47 3.98 3.93 26.86
CA LEU A 47 2.98 3.02 27.45
C LEU A 47 3.51 1.61 27.71
N PHE A 48 4.46 1.14 26.90
CA PHE A 48 4.88 -0.25 26.80
C PHE A 48 6.42 -0.37 26.73
N PRO A 49 7.16 0.12 27.75
CA PRO A 49 8.62 0.20 27.70
C PRO A 49 9.30 -1.16 27.52
N ASP A 50 8.69 -2.25 28.02
CA ASP A 50 9.29 -3.59 28.03
C ASP A 50 8.95 -4.46 26.78
N TYR A 51 8.19 -3.93 25.81
CA TYR A 51 7.55 -4.77 24.77
C TYR A 51 7.93 -4.43 23.31
N HIS A 52 8.88 -3.53 23.07
CA HIS A 52 9.33 -3.10 21.73
C HIS A 52 8.19 -2.95 20.69
N PRO A 53 7.23 -2.02 20.91
CA PRO A 53 5.99 -1.95 20.13
C PRO A 53 6.19 -1.88 18.61
N THR A 54 7.17 -1.11 18.14
CA THR A 54 7.48 -0.91 16.72
C THR A 54 7.75 -2.21 15.97
N ARG A 55 8.36 -3.18 16.64
CA ARG A 55 8.70 -4.48 16.07
C ARG A 55 7.61 -5.53 16.28
N VAL A 56 6.95 -5.52 17.43
CA VAL A 56 5.89 -6.50 17.70
C VAL A 56 4.64 -6.18 16.87
N LEU A 57 4.29 -4.90 16.70
CA LEU A 57 3.13 -4.51 15.90
C LEU A 57 3.30 -4.89 14.43
N THR A 58 4.51 -4.76 13.86
CA THR A 58 4.80 -5.19 12.48
C THR A 58 4.68 -6.72 12.34
N LEU A 59 5.17 -7.48 13.33
CA LEU A 59 5.00 -8.93 13.39
C LEU A 59 3.53 -9.36 13.60
N ALA A 60 2.70 -8.53 14.24
CA ALA A 60 1.26 -8.78 14.35
C ALA A 60 0.50 -8.45 13.05
N TYR A 61 0.94 -7.45 12.29
CA TYR A 61 0.30 -7.03 11.03
C TYR A 61 0.63 -7.98 9.86
N GLN A 62 1.92 -8.23 9.65
CA GLN A 62 2.44 -8.73 8.38
C GLN A 62 2.07 -10.19 8.04
N PRO A 63 2.04 -11.15 9.00
CA PRO A 63 1.60 -12.52 8.71
C PRO A 63 0.15 -12.59 8.25
N PHE A 64 -0.74 -11.76 8.83
CA PHE A 64 -2.14 -11.71 8.46
C PHE A 64 -2.31 -11.05 7.09
N ALA A 65 -1.60 -9.95 6.83
CA ALA A 65 -1.59 -9.29 5.53
C ALA A 65 -1.14 -10.26 4.41
N PHE A 66 0.00 -10.92 4.60
CA PHE A 66 0.55 -11.84 3.60
C PHE A 66 -0.28 -13.12 3.46
N GLY A 67 -0.60 -13.79 4.58
CA GLY A 67 -1.32 -15.06 4.58
C GLY A 67 -2.72 -14.95 3.98
N ILE A 68 -3.46 -13.89 4.32
CA ILE A 68 -4.80 -13.67 3.78
C ILE A 68 -4.73 -13.28 2.30
N THR A 69 -3.77 -12.45 1.89
CA THR A 69 -3.61 -12.11 0.47
C THR A 69 -3.29 -13.34 -0.37
N LEU A 70 -2.48 -14.27 0.14
CA LEU A 70 -2.20 -15.54 -0.52
C LEU A 70 -3.50 -16.35 -0.74
N ILE A 71 -4.31 -16.49 0.31
CA ILE A 71 -5.60 -17.19 0.25
C ILE A 71 -6.55 -16.50 -0.74
N MET A 72 -6.68 -15.18 -0.66
CA MET A 72 -7.55 -14.40 -1.54
C MET A 72 -7.12 -14.45 -3.00
N THR A 73 -5.82 -14.46 -3.26
CA THR A 73 -5.28 -14.56 -4.63
C THR A 73 -5.52 -15.95 -5.21
N TYR A 74 -5.43 -17.00 -4.40
CA TYR A 74 -5.75 -18.36 -4.82
C TYR A 74 -7.25 -18.51 -5.19
N TYR A 75 -8.14 -17.88 -4.43
CA TYR A 75 -9.59 -17.91 -4.68
C TYR A 75 -10.12 -16.72 -5.51
N GLU A 76 -9.24 -15.88 -6.06
CA GLU A 76 -9.57 -14.57 -6.66
C GLU A 76 -10.74 -14.66 -7.64
N ALA A 77 -10.70 -15.61 -8.57
CA ALA A 77 -11.70 -15.75 -9.63
C ALA A 77 -13.13 -16.02 -9.12
N LYS A 78 -13.28 -16.47 -7.87
CA LYS A 78 -14.57 -16.74 -7.22
C LYS A 78 -14.95 -15.65 -6.22
N MET A 79 -14.02 -14.79 -5.84
CA MET A 79 -14.24 -13.76 -4.83
C MET A 79 -14.81 -12.50 -5.46
N ASN A 80 -15.72 -11.87 -4.72
CA ASN A 80 -16.34 -10.63 -5.13
C ASN A 80 -15.46 -9.45 -4.67
N THR A 81 -14.92 -8.68 -5.63
CA THR A 81 -14.05 -7.52 -5.38
C THR A 81 -14.72 -6.48 -4.49
N ARG A 82 -16.00 -6.18 -4.71
CA ARG A 82 -16.76 -5.21 -3.91
C ARG A 82 -16.82 -5.62 -2.44
N ARG A 83 -17.07 -6.90 -2.17
CA ARG A 83 -17.14 -7.41 -0.79
C ARG A 83 -15.80 -7.32 -0.09
N ARG A 84 -14.70 -7.62 -0.78
CA ARG A 84 -13.33 -7.49 -0.25
C ARG A 84 -13.05 -6.05 0.16
N ASN A 85 -13.23 -5.10 -0.77
CA ASN A 85 -12.95 -3.69 -0.51
C ASN A 85 -13.85 -3.08 0.58
N LEU A 86 -15.14 -3.40 0.59
CA LEU A 86 -16.03 -2.94 1.67
C LEU A 86 -15.64 -3.53 3.03
N ALA A 87 -15.28 -4.81 3.08
CA ALA A 87 -14.80 -5.43 4.30
C ALA A 87 -13.49 -4.78 4.77
N GLY A 88 -12.52 -4.57 3.88
CA GLY A 88 -11.25 -3.94 4.20
C GLY A 88 -11.39 -2.53 4.77
N PHE A 89 -12.08 -1.61 4.06
CA PHE A 89 -12.28 -0.25 4.57
C PHE A 89 -13.16 -0.21 5.84
N SER A 90 -14.11 -1.13 5.99
CA SER A 90 -14.87 -1.25 7.24
C SER A 90 -13.97 -1.68 8.41
N LEU A 91 -13.04 -2.62 8.18
CA LEU A 91 -12.09 -3.06 9.20
C LEU A 91 -11.08 -1.96 9.55
N PHE A 92 -10.60 -1.18 8.58
CA PHE A 92 -9.76 -0.01 8.86
C PHE A 92 -10.47 1.04 9.70
N PHE A 93 -11.73 1.36 9.37
CA PHE A 93 -12.56 2.28 10.14
C PHE A 93 -12.81 1.77 11.57
N LEU A 94 -13.30 0.53 11.70
CA LEU A 94 -13.61 -0.07 13.00
C LEU A 94 -12.36 -0.27 13.86
N GLY A 95 -11.23 -0.65 13.28
CA GLY A 95 -9.95 -0.78 13.98
C GLY A 95 -9.42 0.56 14.47
N SER A 96 -9.51 1.61 13.64
CA SER A 96 -9.13 2.97 14.03
C SER A 96 -10.02 3.50 15.16
N LEU A 97 -11.33 3.25 15.10
CA LEU A 97 -12.25 3.56 16.18
C LEU A 97 -11.94 2.76 17.46
N ALA A 98 -11.57 1.48 17.32
CA ALA A 98 -11.21 0.63 18.44
C ALA A 98 -9.95 1.13 19.18
N LEU A 99 -8.97 1.72 18.49
CA LEU A 99 -7.81 2.35 19.14
C LEU A 99 -8.21 3.53 20.03
N ILE A 100 -9.12 4.38 19.54
CA ILE A 100 -9.65 5.52 20.31
C ILE A 100 -10.41 5.01 21.54
N VAL A 101 -11.28 4.01 21.35
CA VAL A 101 -12.05 3.42 22.45
C VAL A 101 -11.13 2.75 23.47
N LEU A 102 -10.11 2.02 23.03
CA LEU A 102 -9.15 1.36 23.90
C LEU A 102 -8.39 2.40 24.74
N ASP A 103 -7.88 3.47 24.12
CA ASP A 103 -7.19 4.55 24.83
C ASP A 103 -8.07 5.22 25.89
N VAL A 104 -9.31 5.56 25.52
CA VAL A 104 -10.27 6.22 26.42
C VAL A 104 -10.65 5.29 27.57
N ALA A 105 -10.91 4.01 27.28
CA ALA A 105 -11.30 3.02 28.28
C ALA A 105 -10.18 2.74 29.29
N THR A 106 -8.93 2.72 28.86
CA THR A 106 -7.77 2.50 29.74
C THR A 106 -7.28 3.79 30.39
N LYS A 107 -7.85 4.94 30.01
CA LYS A 107 -7.39 6.29 30.40
C LYS A 107 -5.92 6.52 30.04
N GLY A 108 -5.46 5.97 28.91
CA GLY A 108 -4.06 6.03 28.48
C GLY A 108 -3.11 5.31 29.44
N ARG A 109 -3.59 4.32 30.19
CA ARG A 109 -2.72 3.44 30.98
C ARG A 109 -2.27 2.29 30.11
N GLY A 110 -0.98 1.97 30.19
CA GLY A 110 -0.37 0.82 29.52
C GLY A 110 -0.70 -0.51 30.21
N GLY A 111 0.19 -1.48 30.04
CA GLY A 111 0.08 -2.81 30.60
C GLY A 111 -0.26 -3.89 29.57
N ILE A 112 -0.03 -5.15 29.94
CA ILE A 112 -0.06 -6.28 29.00
C ILE A 112 -1.41 -6.46 28.30
N GLY A 113 -2.53 -6.25 28.99
CA GLY A 113 -3.86 -6.38 28.37
C GLY A 113 -4.11 -5.33 27.29
N VAL A 114 -3.64 -4.09 27.50
CA VAL A 114 -3.75 -3.00 26.53
C VAL A 114 -2.83 -3.28 25.34
N PHE A 115 -1.61 -3.73 25.61
CA PHE A 115 -0.65 -4.10 24.57
C PHE A 115 -1.18 -5.22 23.66
N ILE A 116 -1.77 -6.28 24.24
CA ILE A 116 -2.45 -7.34 23.50
C ILE A 116 -3.60 -6.76 22.64
N GLY A 117 -4.38 -5.82 23.20
CA GLY A 117 -5.43 -5.12 22.46
C GLY A 117 -4.90 -4.37 21.23
N VAL A 118 -3.80 -3.62 21.37
CA VAL A 118 -3.15 -2.94 20.24
C VAL A 118 -2.62 -3.94 19.21
N CYS A 119 -2.03 -5.06 19.64
CA CYS A 119 -1.58 -6.13 18.74
C CYS A 119 -2.72 -6.76 17.95
N ILE A 120 -3.88 -7.00 18.58
CA ILE A 120 -5.07 -7.52 17.90
C ILE A 120 -5.56 -6.52 16.85
N ILE A 121 -5.57 -5.22 17.17
CA ILE A 121 -5.96 -4.19 16.19
C ILE A 121 -4.96 -4.12 15.04
N SER A 122 -3.66 -4.25 15.32
CA SER A 122 -2.62 -4.36 14.29
C SER A 122 -2.87 -5.54 13.34
N ALA A 123 -3.20 -6.71 13.88
CA ALA A 123 -3.59 -7.86 13.08
C ALA A 123 -4.83 -7.57 12.22
N ILE A 124 -5.87 -6.91 12.78
CA ILE A 124 -7.06 -6.48 12.03
C ILE A 124 -6.69 -5.56 10.87
N PHE A 125 -5.76 -4.62 11.05
CA PHE A 125 -5.25 -3.79 9.96
C PHE A 125 -4.54 -4.61 8.88
N GLY A 126 -3.80 -5.66 9.25
CA GLY A 126 -3.22 -6.58 8.27
C GLY A 126 -4.29 -7.32 7.45
N ILE A 127 -5.38 -7.75 8.10
CA ILE A 127 -6.54 -8.35 7.41
C ILE A 127 -7.21 -7.32 6.48
N ALA A 128 -7.35 -6.08 6.92
CA ALA A 128 -7.95 -5.00 6.16
C ALA A 128 -7.13 -4.66 4.90
N ASP A 129 -5.81 -4.57 5.03
CA ASP A 129 -4.88 -4.33 3.92
C ASP A 129 -4.94 -5.46 2.88
N ALA A 130 -4.92 -6.72 3.32
CA ALA A 130 -5.06 -7.87 2.43
C ALA A 130 -6.35 -7.82 1.60
N ASN A 131 -7.44 -7.34 2.20
CA ASN A 131 -8.72 -7.16 1.53
C ASN A 131 -8.67 -6.02 0.51
N CYS A 132 -8.17 -4.84 0.89
CA CYS A 132 -8.18 -3.64 0.05
C CYS A 132 -7.09 -3.68 -1.03
N GLN A 133 -5.83 -3.89 -0.65
CA GLN A 133 -4.68 -3.69 -1.54
C GLN A 133 -4.69 -4.69 -2.69
N GLY A 134 -4.87 -5.98 -2.41
CA GLY A 134 -4.96 -7.00 -3.45
C GLY A 134 -6.17 -6.80 -4.38
N ALA A 135 -7.34 -6.48 -3.82
CA ALA A 135 -8.57 -6.31 -4.59
C ALA A 135 -8.56 -5.04 -5.45
N LEU A 136 -8.14 -3.90 -4.91
CA LEU A 136 -8.04 -2.64 -5.66
C LEU A 136 -6.96 -2.73 -6.71
N VAL A 137 -5.75 -3.23 -6.42
CA VAL A 137 -4.69 -3.27 -7.43
C VAL A 137 -5.07 -4.19 -8.59
N GLY A 138 -5.69 -5.33 -8.32
CA GLY A 138 -6.26 -6.17 -9.37
C GLY A 138 -7.35 -5.47 -10.18
N ASP A 139 -8.36 -4.90 -9.52
CA ASP A 139 -9.46 -4.20 -10.19
C ASP A 139 -9.00 -2.97 -10.97
N LEU A 140 -7.97 -2.26 -10.51
CA LEU A 140 -7.41 -1.11 -11.21
C LEU A 140 -6.51 -1.54 -12.38
N SER A 141 -5.88 -2.73 -12.30
CA SER A 141 -5.01 -3.27 -13.36
C SER A 141 -5.75 -3.60 -14.65
N LEU A 142 -7.07 -3.87 -14.59
CA LEU A 142 -7.92 -4.04 -15.78
C LEU A 142 -8.45 -2.72 -16.36
N MET A 143 -8.15 -1.59 -15.71
CA MET A 143 -8.59 -0.25 -16.13
C MET A 143 -7.46 0.48 -16.89
N CYS A 144 -7.25 1.76 -16.60
CA CYS A 144 -6.14 2.53 -17.14
C CYS A 144 -4.94 2.55 -16.17
N PRO A 145 -3.68 2.48 -16.65
CA PRO A 145 -2.49 2.47 -15.80
C PRO A 145 -2.40 3.62 -14.79
N GLU A 146 -2.95 4.79 -15.13
CA GLU A 146 -2.99 5.97 -14.26
C GLU A 146 -3.79 5.74 -12.99
N PHE A 147 -4.74 4.80 -12.98
CA PHE A 147 -5.48 4.46 -11.77
C PHE A 147 -4.63 3.66 -10.80
N VAL A 148 -3.90 2.64 -11.29
CA VAL A 148 -2.94 1.87 -10.48
C VAL A 148 -1.85 2.80 -9.95
N GLN A 149 -1.29 3.66 -10.81
CA GLN A 149 -0.29 4.65 -10.41
C GLN A 149 -0.83 5.58 -9.33
N SER A 150 -2.03 6.13 -9.51
CA SER A 150 -2.62 7.07 -8.56
C SER A 150 -2.91 6.41 -7.21
N PHE A 151 -3.43 5.19 -7.21
CA PHE A 151 -3.61 4.38 -6.00
C PHE A 151 -2.28 4.12 -5.29
N MET A 152 -1.24 3.75 -6.04
CA MET A 152 0.11 3.56 -5.50
C MET A 152 0.71 4.84 -4.94
N ALA A 153 0.49 5.99 -5.60
CA ALA A 153 0.90 7.29 -5.08
C ALA A 153 0.11 7.67 -3.82
N GLY A 154 -1.16 7.30 -3.73
CA GLY A 154 -1.99 7.41 -2.52
C GLY A 154 -1.38 6.64 -1.33
N LEU A 155 -0.96 5.40 -1.56
CA LEU A 155 -0.28 4.57 -0.55
C LEU A 155 0.95 5.30 0.02
N ALA A 156 1.82 5.85 -0.82
CA ALA A 156 2.99 6.63 -0.36
C ALA A 156 2.61 7.96 0.31
N ALA A 157 1.60 8.65 -0.22
CA ALA A 157 1.13 9.89 0.34
C ALA A 157 0.63 9.72 1.77
N SER A 158 0.07 8.55 2.12
CA SER A 158 -0.30 8.25 3.51
C SER A 158 0.90 8.40 4.44
N GLY A 159 2.09 7.90 4.07
CA GLY A 159 3.33 8.03 4.85
C GLY A 159 3.82 9.47 4.96
N VAL A 160 3.69 10.27 3.90
CA VAL A 160 4.03 11.71 3.93
C VAL A 160 3.09 12.47 4.87
N ILE A 161 1.78 12.21 4.77
CA ILE A 161 0.77 12.85 5.62
C ILE A 161 1.00 12.45 7.07
N THR A 162 1.23 11.18 7.38
CA THR A 162 1.49 10.75 8.76
C THR A 162 2.77 11.36 9.31
N SER A 163 3.84 11.40 8.51
CA SER A 163 5.11 12.05 8.90
C SER A 163 4.92 13.54 9.19
N ALA A 164 4.20 14.27 8.32
CA ALA A 164 3.91 15.68 8.51
C ALA A 164 3.04 15.93 9.75
N LEU A 165 1.95 15.17 9.92
CA LEU A 165 1.11 15.22 11.12
C LEU A 165 1.92 14.96 12.37
N ARG A 166 2.88 14.04 12.33
CA ARG A 166 3.72 13.71 13.47
C ARG A 166 4.72 14.80 13.82
N LEU A 167 5.38 15.38 12.83
CA LEU A 167 6.29 16.50 13.05
C LEU A 167 5.54 17.69 13.66
N ILE A 168 4.35 17.99 13.14
CA ILE A 168 3.48 19.06 13.66
C ILE A 168 3.01 18.75 15.08
N THR A 169 2.48 17.55 15.35
CA THR A 169 1.96 17.18 16.68
C THR A 169 3.07 17.12 17.72
N LYS A 170 4.25 16.59 17.38
CA LYS A 170 5.41 16.60 18.26
C LYS A 170 5.80 18.04 18.60
N ALA A 171 5.96 18.92 17.61
CA ALA A 171 6.31 20.32 17.84
C ALA A 171 5.23 21.08 18.65
N ALA A 172 3.96 20.81 18.40
CA ALA A 172 2.85 21.50 19.05
C ALA A 172 2.62 21.07 20.51
N PHE A 173 2.89 19.80 20.83
CA PHE A 173 2.56 19.21 22.14
C PHE A 173 3.77 18.86 23.02
N GLU A 174 5.00 19.14 22.59
CA GLU A 174 6.23 18.85 23.35
C GLU A 174 6.24 19.44 24.77
N SER A 175 5.62 20.62 24.95
CA SER A 175 5.54 21.33 26.23
C SER A 175 4.28 21.03 27.05
N SER A 176 3.36 20.19 26.53
CA SER A 176 2.08 19.90 27.17
C SER A 176 2.15 18.70 28.12
N LYS A 177 1.54 18.82 29.29
CA LYS A 177 1.27 17.68 30.19
C LYS A 177 0.32 16.73 29.46
N ASP A 178 0.69 15.46 29.29
CA ASP A 178 0.02 14.45 28.44
C ASP A 178 0.04 14.73 26.92
N GLY A 179 0.99 15.54 26.44
CA GLY A 179 1.10 15.92 25.03
C GLY A 179 1.13 14.75 24.04
N LEU A 180 1.81 13.65 24.40
CA LEU A 180 1.87 12.44 23.58
C LEU A 180 0.49 11.79 23.38
N ARG A 181 -0.31 11.72 24.44
CA ARG A 181 -1.65 11.12 24.39
C ARG A 181 -2.61 12.00 23.61
N ILE A 182 -2.59 13.32 23.83
CA ILE A 182 -3.41 14.28 23.07
C ILE A 182 -3.06 14.19 21.58
N GLY A 183 -1.77 14.17 21.26
CA GLY A 183 -1.27 13.96 19.91
C GLY A 183 -1.79 12.66 19.30
N ALA A 184 -1.69 11.53 20.02
CA ALA A 184 -2.15 10.23 19.55
C ALA A 184 -3.67 10.18 19.31
N ILE A 185 -4.49 10.70 20.23
CA ILE A 185 -5.96 10.74 20.08
C ILE A 185 -6.36 11.60 18.88
N LEU A 186 -5.73 12.78 18.70
CA LEU A 186 -5.96 13.63 17.53
C LEU A 186 -5.62 12.88 16.24
N PHE A 187 -4.47 12.21 16.24
CA PHE A 187 -3.98 11.43 15.11
C PHE A 187 -4.98 10.33 14.72
N PHE A 188 -5.35 9.46 15.67
CA PHE A 188 -6.33 8.40 15.44
C PHE A 188 -7.69 8.91 15.00
N SER A 189 -8.11 10.08 15.50
CA SER A 189 -9.39 10.70 15.10
C SER A 189 -9.38 11.13 13.64
N ILE A 190 -8.29 11.74 13.18
CA ILE A 190 -8.10 12.11 11.76
C ILE A 190 -8.10 10.85 10.88
N THR A 191 -7.36 9.82 11.30
CA THR A 191 -7.33 8.52 10.62
C THR A 191 -8.71 7.90 10.51
N CYS A 192 -9.45 7.80 11.62
CA CYS A 192 -10.79 7.22 11.67
C CYS A 192 -11.77 7.94 10.72
N LEU A 193 -11.75 9.28 10.69
CA LEU A 193 -12.57 10.07 9.77
C LEU A 193 -12.17 9.84 8.31
N PHE A 194 -10.88 9.75 8.03
CA PHE A 194 -10.38 9.49 6.68
C PHE A 194 -10.81 8.09 6.18
N GLU A 195 -10.71 7.06 7.02
CA GLU A 195 -11.16 5.71 6.68
C GLU A 195 -12.67 5.65 6.41
N LEU A 196 -13.47 6.40 7.19
CA LEU A 196 -14.89 6.54 6.92
C LEU A 196 -15.14 7.18 5.55
N VAL A 197 -14.39 8.24 5.20
CA VAL A 197 -14.49 8.86 3.87
C VAL A 197 -14.14 7.86 2.77
N CYS A 198 -13.07 7.07 2.91
CA CYS A 198 -12.71 6.03 1.93
C CYS A 198 -13.81 4.97 1.77
N LEU A 199 -14.39 4.51 2.88
CA LEU A 199 -15.52 3.57 2.86
C LEU A 199 -16.72 4.15 2.10
N LEU A 200 -17.09 5.41 2.38
CA LEU A 200 -18.22 6.08 1.71
C LEU A 200 -17.93 6.32 0.22
N LEU A 201 -16.73 6.77 -0.13
CA LEU A 201 -16.32 6.98 -1.52
C LEU A 201 -16.36 5.68 -2.33
N TYR A 202 -15.83 4.58 -1.78
CA TYR A 202 -15.88 3.29 -2.46
C TYR A 202 -17.33 2.79 -2.61
N THR A 203 -18.12 2.90 -1.54
CA THR A 203 -19.51 2.41 -1.51
C THR A 203 -20.40 3.13 -2.53
N PHE A 204 -20.35 4.45 -2.53
CA PHE A 204 -21.35 5.29 -3.19
C PHE A 204 -20.89 5.94 -4.48
N VAL A 205 -19.59 6.20 -4.65
CA VAL A 205 -19.06 7.03 -5.75
C VAL A 205 -18.27 6.20 -6.75
N PHE A 206 -17.25 5.45 -6.30
CA PHE A 206 -16.26 4.85 -7.19
C PHE A 206 -16.87 3.93 -8.25
N ALA A 207 -17.72 2.98 -7.84
CA ALA A 207 -18.38 2.05 -8.75
C ALA A 207 -19.33 2.71 -9.76
N LYS A 208 -19.82 3.92 -9.46
CA LYS A 208 -20.79 4.64 -10.30
C LYS A 208 -20.14 5.49 -11.39
N LEU A 209 -18.82 5.69 -11.35
CA LEU A 209 -18.10 6.49 -12.33
C LEU A 209 -18.22 5.88 -13.74
N PRO A 210 -18.48 6.68 -14.79
CA PRO A 210 -18.66 6.16 -16.15
C PRO A 210 -17.45 5.36 -16.67
N ILE A 211 -16.23 5.86 -16.45
CA ILE A 211 -14.99 5.17 -16.84
C ILE A 211 -14.81 3.82 -16.09
N VAL A 212 -15.14 3.78 -14.80
CA VAL A 212 -15.05 2.55 -13.99
C VAL A 212 -16.10 1.53 -14.45
N LYS A 213 -17.33 1.97 -14.72
CA LYS A 213 -18.39 1.14 -15.32
C LYS A 213 -17.93 0.54 -16.64
N TYR A 214 -17.36 1.36 -17.52
CA TYR A 214 -16.88 0.92 -18.83
C TYR A 214 -15.87 -0.24 -18.72
N TYR A 215 -14.80 -0.08 -17.93
CA TYR A 215 -13.79 -1.12 -17.78
C TYR A 215 -14.32 -2.38 -17.09
N ARG A 216 -15.19 -2.23 -16.09
CA ARG A 216 -15.84 -3.37 -15.43
C ARG A 216 -16.79 -4.11 -16.36
N SER A 217 -17.56 -3.42 -17.20
CA SER A 217 -18.41 -4.03 -18.23
C SER A 217 -17.58 -4.76 -19.28
N LYS A 218 -16.46 -4.17 -19.72
CA LYS A 218 -15.51 -4.82 -20.64
C LYS A 218 -14.95 -6.11 -20.02
N ALA A 219 -14.48 -6.05 -18.78
CA ALA A 219 -13.97 -7.23 -18.09
C ALA A 219 -15.04 -8.31 -17.90
N ALA A 220 -16.30 -7.93 -17.64
CA ALA A 220 -17.42 -8.87 -17.55
C ALA A 220 -17.70 -9.57 -18.89
N ALA A 221 -17.66 -8.83 -20.01
CA ALA A 221 -17.79 -9.40 -21.36
C ALA A 221 -16.64 -10.36 -21.71
N GLU A 222 -15.45 -10.16 -21.12
CA GLU A 222 -14.31 -11.07 -21.22
C GLU A 222 -14.37 -12.24 -20.19
N GLY A 223 -15.48 -12.40 -19.48
CA GLY A 223 -15.73 -13.52 -18.56
C GLY A 223 -15.33 -13.27 -17.10
N SER A 224 -15.07 -12.02 -16.69
CA SER A 224 -14.78 -11.70 -15.28
C SER A 224 -16.05 -11.79 -14.42
N LYS A 225 -16.00 -12.60 -13.36
CA LYS A 225 -17.06 -12.69 -12.35
C LYS A 225 -16.84 -11.73 -11.17
N THR A 226 -15.64 -11.21 -11.00
CA THR A 226 -15.23 -10.43 -9.81
C THR A 226 -15.90 -9.06 -9.75
N VAL A 227 -16.28 -8.51 -10.91
CA VAL A 227 -16.87 -7.17 -11.10
C VAL A 227 -18.40 -7.16 -11.08
N ALA A 228 -19.06 -8.32 -11.02
CA ALA A 228 -20.51 -8.44 -11.22
C ALA A 228 -21.34 -7.65 -10.21
N SER A 229 -20.98 -7.71 -8.92
CA SER A 229 -21.74 -6.97 -7.89
C SER A 229 -21.50 -5.47 -7.92
N ASP A 230 -20.35 -5.04 -8.42
CA ASP A 230 -20.02 -3.63 -8.60
C ASP A 230 -20.82 -3.03 -9.74
N LEU A 231 -20.98 -3.76 -10.85
CA LEU A 231 -21.87 -3.38 -11.95
C LEU A 231 -23.32 -3.28 -11.49
N ALA A 232 -23.80 -4.27 -10.72
CA ALA A 232 -25.14 -4.25 -10.14
C ALA A 232 -25.35 -3.04 -9.22
N ALA A 233 -24.41 -2.76 -8.31
CA ALA A 233 -24.47 -1.58 -7.43
C ALA A 233 -24.40 -0.25 -8.20
N ALA A 234 -23.85 -0.26 -9.41
CA ALA A 234 -23.77 0.88 -10.28
C ALA A 234 -25.02 1.07 -11.17
N GLY A 235 -26.02 0.19 -11.04
CA GLY A 235 -27.27 0.21 -11.80
C GLY A 235 -27.15 -0.35 -13.22
N VAL A 236 -26.10 -1.11 -13.51
CA VAL A 236 -25.94 -1.80 -14.80
C VAL A 236 -26.61 -3.16 -14.66
N VAL A 237 -27.85 -3.26 -15.16
CA VAL A 237 -28.57 -4.55 -15.27
C VAL A 237 -27.89 -5.38 -16.35
N ALA A 238 -27.68 -6.67 -16.07
CA ALA A 238 -27.08 -7.61 -16.99
C ALA A 238 -28.01 -7.95 -18.18
N GLU A 239 -28.42 -6.96 -18.97
CA GLU A 239 -29.20 -7.18 -20.21
C GLU A 239 -28.33 -7.64 -21.40
N GLN A 240 -27.02 -7.84 -21.20
CA GLN A 240 -26.11 -8.41 -22.20
C GLN A 240 -25.80 -9.91 -21.98
N GLN A 241 -26.60 -10.63 -21.19
CA GLN A 241 -26.43 -12.08 -21.00
C GLN A 241 -27.11 -12.95 -22.08
N ALA A 242 -27.63 -12.36 -23.15
CA ALA A 242 -28.16 -13.10 -24.29
C ALA A 242 -27.45 -12.68 -25.58
N GLN A 243 -26.84 -13.66 -26.27
CA GLN A 243 -26.30 -13.60 -27.63
C GLN A 243 -24.89 -13.01 -27.81
N VAL A 244 -23.87 -13.73 -27.35
CA VAL A 244 -22.68 -13.95 -28.17
C VAL A 244 -22.48 -15.46 -28.21
N GLU A 245 -22.60 -16.06 -29.40
CA GLU A 245 -22.24 -17.46 -29.63
C GLU A 245 -20.86 -17.72 -29.01
N GLU A 246 -20.81 -18.72 -28.12
CA GLU A 246 -19.60 -19.12 -27.41
C GLU A 246 -18.59 -19.68 -28.41
N ASP A 247 -17.64 -18.86 -28.85
CA ASP A 247 -16.43 -19.33 -29.51
C ASP A 247 -15.42 -19.83 -28.46
N PRO A 248 -15.18 -21.15 -28.34
CA PRO A 248 -14.29 -21.72 -27.33
C PRO A 248 -12.83 -21.29 -27.51
N GLN A 249 -12.43 -20.85 -28.70
CA GLN A 249 -11.06 -20.40 -28.97
C GLN A 249 -10.80 -18.95 -28.54
N LYS A 250 -11.80 -18.06 -28.58
CA LYS A 250 -11.66 -16.66 -28.15
C LYS A 250 -11.47 -16.50 -26.64
N ASN A 251 -11.86 -17.49 -25.83
CA ASN A 251 -11.85 -17.43 -24.36
C ASN A 251 -10.78 -18.27 -23.67
N LYS A 252 -9.72 -18.72 -24.38
CA LYS A 252 -8.59 -19.39 -23.69
C LYS A 252 -7.86 -18.38 -22.80
N ARG A 253 -8.25 -18.34 -21.53
CA ARG A 253 -7.68 -17.51 -20.46
C ARG A 253 -6.50 -18.23 -19.84
N LEU A 254 -5.43 -17.51 -19.54
CA LEU A 254 -4.32 -18.02 -18.77
C LEU A 254 -4.77 -18.29 -17.33
N THR A 255 -4.38 -19.45 -16.82
CA THR A 255 -4.50 -19.76 -15.40
C THR A 255 -3.58 -18.87 -14.57
N THR A 256 -3.89 -18.69 -13.28
CA THR A 256 -3.02 -17.94 -12.35
C THR A 256 -1.59 -18.49 -12.34
N LYS A 257 -1.44 -19.82 -12.45
CA LYS A 257 -0.12 -20.47 -12.53
C LYS A 257 0.66 -20.05 -13.78
N GLU A 258 0.02 -20.01 -14.94
CA GLU A 258 0.65 -19.55 -16.19
C GLU A 258 0.98 -18.05 -16.13
N LEU A 259 0.13 -17.23 -15.50
CA LEU A 259 0.40 -15.81 -15.27
C LEU A 259 1.63 -15.61 -14.39
N VAL A 260 1.76 -16.37 -13.28
CA VAL A 260 2.96 -16.36 -12.43
C VAL A 260 4.18 -16.76 -13.25
N MET A 261 4.13 -17.88 -13.98
CA MET A 261 5.28 -18.36 -14.76
C MET A 261 5.73 -17.34 -15.82
N LYS A 262 4.79 -16.66 -16.48
CA LYS A 262 5.10 -15.67 -17.51
C LYS A 262 5.62 -14.34 -16.95
N ASN A 263 5.28 -14.00 -15.71
CA ASN A 263 5.61 -12.72 -15.07
C ASN A 263 6.46 -12.90 -13.79
N LEU A 264 7.16 -14.03 -13.68
CA LEU A 264 7.87 -14.39 -12.45
C LEU A 264 8.95 -13.37 -12.11
N ASP A 265 9.61 -12.79 -13.09
CA ASP A 265 10.62 -11.76 -12.89
C ASP A 265 10.02 -10.41 -12.42
N TYR A 266 8.84 -10.01 -12.88
CA TYR A 266 8.13 -8.85 -12.34
C TYR A 266 7.73 -9.10 -10.88
N GLY A 267 7.21 -10.30 -10.58
CA GLY A 267 6.90 -10.73 -9.22
C GLY A 267 8.14 -10.75 -8.32
N LEU A 268 9.20 -11.45 -8.72
CA LEU A 268 10.48 -11.48 -8.00
C LEU A 268 11.09 -10.08 -7.88
N GLY A 269 10.94 -9.22 -8.89
CA GLY A 269 11.38 -7.84 -8.84
C GLY A 269 10.70 -7.07 -7.70
N LEU A 270 9.37 -7.14 -7.60
CA LEU A 270 8.63 -6.53 -6.48
C LEU A 270 9.05 -7.14 -5.13
N TYR A 271 9.15 -8.45 -5.06
CA TYR A 271 9.62 -9.13 -3.84
C TYR A 271 10.99 -8.58 -3.39
N LEU A 272 11.96 -8.50 -4.30
CA LEU A 272 13.31 -8.01 -4.01
C LEU A 272 13.34 -6.52 -3.64
N ILE A 273 12.53 -5.69 -4.30
CA ILE A 273 12.35 -4.27 -3.94
C ILE A 273 11.98 -4.15 -2.46
N TYR A 274 10.95 -4.88 -2.02
CA TYR A 274 10.43 -4.74 -0.66
C TYR A 274 11.25 -5.50 0.39
N VAL A 275 11.88 -6.63 0.04
CA VAL A 275 12.87 -7.29 0.89
C VAL A 275 13.97 -6.32 1.29
N LEU A 276 14.61 -5.70 0.30
CA LEU A 276 15.70 -4.77 0.56
C LEU A 276 15.22 -3.56 1.37
N THR A 277 14.11 -2.95 0.94
CA THR A 277 13.60 -1.73 1.55
C THR A 277 13.27 -1.95 3.02
N LEU A 278 12.52 -3.02 3.33
CA LEU A 278 12.08 -3.28 4.71
C LEU A 278 13.14 -3.93 5.57
N SER A 279 14.21 -4.45 4.97
CA SER A 279 15.41 -4.84 5.73
C SER A 279 16.21 -3.65 6.23
N ILE A 280 15.94 -2.41 5.75
CA ILE A 280 16.69 -1.20 6.15
C ILE A 280 15.76 -0.17 6.81
N PHE A 281 14.58 0.05 6.24
CA PHE A 281 13.62 1.06 6.68
C PHE A 281 12.39 0.38 7.32
N PRO A 282 11.88 0.86 8.48
CA PRO A 282 12.42 1.94 9.30
C PRO A 282 13.40 1.47 10.39
N GLY A 283 13.43 0.18 10.74
CA GLY A 283 14.05 -0.34 11.97
C GLY A 283 15.53 0.03 12.14
N PHE A 284 16.37 -0.37 11.19
CA PHE A 284 17.79 0.02 11.19
C PHE A 284 17.97 1.55 11.23
N LEU A 285 17.17 2.32 10.50
CA LEU A 285 17.30 3.78 10.48
C LEU A 285 16.92 4.44 11.81
N SER A 286 15.96 3.90 12.55
CA SER A 286 15.51 4.44 13.83
C SER A 286 16.39 4.03 15.02
N GLU A 287 16.94 2.82 15.02
CA GLU A 287 17.55 2.24 16.22
C GLU A 287 19.09 2.07 16.11
N ASP A 288 19.65 2.04 14.90
CA ASP A 288 20.97 1.44 14.68
C ASP A 288 22.07 2.39 14.18
N THR A 289 21.79 3.69 14.13
CA THR A 289 22.67 4.68 13.47
C THR A 289 23.53 5.51 14.45
N GLY A 290 23.44 5.30 15.77
CA GLY A 290 24.28 5.99 16.76
C GLY A 290 23.76 7.36 17.22
N GLU A 291 24.66 8.21 17.74
CA GLU A 291 24.32 9.56 18.21
C GLU A 291 24.34 10.59 17.06
N HIS A 292 23.31 11.45 17.02
CA HIS A 292 23.13 12.45 15.96
C HIS A 292 22.74 13.81 16.51
N SER A 293 23.10 14.88 15.81
CA SER A 293 22.76 16.26 16.23
C SER A 293 21.25 16.55 16.22
N LEU A 294 20.47 15.78 15.46
CA LEU A 294 19.00 15.89 15.43
C LEU A 294 18.33 15.26 16.66
N GLY A 295 19.06 14.52 17.51
CA GLY A 295 18.53 13.88 18.71
C GLY A 295 17.24 13.10 18.45
N THR A 296 16.19 13.37 19.23
CA THR A 296 14.89 12.68 19.10
C THR A 296 14.13 12.97 17.79
N TRP A 297 14.62 13.90 16.97
CA TRP A 297 14.04 14.22 15.65
C TRP A 297 14.67 13.41 14.51
N TYR A 298 15.81 12.76 14.75
CA TYR A 298 16.57 12.06 13.72
C TYR A 298 15.74 11.02 12.96
N ALA A 299 15.15 10.06 13.67
CA ALA A 299 14.33 9.01 13.06
C ALA A 299 13.11 9.57 12.32
N LEU A 300 12.45 10.60 12.88
CA LEU A 300 11.31 11.26 12.26
C LEU A 300 11.69 11.94 10.94
N VAL A 301 12.86 12.59 10.89
CA VAL A 301 13.39 13.21 9.67
C VAL A 301 13.70 12.15 8.62
N LEU A 302 14.38 11.06 8.98
CA LEU A 302 14.67 9.97 8.04
C LEU A 302 13.38 9.35 7.47
N ILE A 303 12.39 9.09 8.32
CA ILE A 303 11.09 8.56 7.89
C ILE A 303 10.36 9.53 6.97
N ALA A 304 10.35 10.83 7.31
CA ALA A 304 9.75 11.85 6.46
C ALA A 304 10.46 11.92 5.09
N MET A 305 11.79 11.89 5.08
CA MET A 305 12.57 11.94 3.83
C MET A 305 12.32 10.71 2.97
N TYR A 306 12.33 9.50 3.55
CA TYR A 306 11.96 8.28 2.81
C TYR A 306 10.57 8.42 2.17
N ASN A 307 9.55 8.80 2.95
CA ASN A 307 8.17 8.88 2.48
C ASN A 307 7.99 9.94 1.38
N VAL A 308 8.62 11.10 1.51
CA VAL A 308 8.56 12.16 0.49
C VAL A 308 9.17 11.69 -0.82
N TRP A 309 10.35 11.08 -0.75
CA TRP A 309 11.03 10.61 -1.95
C TRP A 309 10.38 9.36 -2.55
N ASP A 310 9.77 8.47 -1.75
CA ASP A 310 8.92 7.38 -2.24
C ASP A 310 7.72 7.93 -3.02
N LEU A 311 7.04 8.94 -2.48
CA LEU A 311 5.94 9.60 -3.18
C LEU A 311 6.39 10.22 -4.50
N ILE A 312 7.49 10.99 -4.50
CA ILE A 312 8.07 11.56 -5.73
C ILE A 312 8.39 10.44 -6.72
N GLY A 313 9.04 9.37 -6.27
CA GLY A 313 9.40 8.22 -7.09
C GLY A 313 8.19 7.59 -7.79
N ARG A 314 7.04 7.50 -7.12
CA ARG A 314 5.81 6.96 -7.72
C ARG A 314 5.19 7.84 -8.79
N TYR A 315 5.53 9.13 -8.84
CA TYR A 315 5.10 10.05 -9.90
C TYR A 315 6.07 10.10 -11.09
N VAL A 316 7.35 9.75 -10.91
CA VAL A 316 8.34 9.75 -12.00
C VAL A 316 7.89 8.96 -13.24
N PRO A 317 7.28 7.76 -13.13
CA PRO A 317 6.83 7.00 -14.30
C PRO A 317 5.71 7.65 -15.11
N LEU A 318 5.05 8.71 -14.60
CA LEU A 318 4.10 9.49 -15.39
C LEU A 318 4.78 10.34 -16.47
N ILE A 319 6.08 10.57 -16.35
CA ILE A 319 6.88 11.25 -17.36
C ILE A 319 7.33 10.19 -18.39
N PRO A 320 6.80 10.16 -19.63
CA PRO A 320 6.98 9.01 -20.52
C PRO A 320 8.44 8.67 -20.84
N CYS A 321 9.32 9.68 -20.92
CA CYS A 321 10.75 9.45 -21.18
C CYS A 321 11.52 8.86 -19.99
N LEU A 322 10.96 8.94 -18.79
CA LEU A 322 11.54 8.38 -17.56
C LEU A 322 10.88 7.07 -17.15
N MET A 323 9.85 6.59 -17.86
CA MET A 323 9.22 5.30 -17.53
C MET A 323 10.12 4.14 -18.00
N LEU A 324 10.57 3.30 -17.06
CA LEU A 324 11.35 2.11 -17.40
C LEU A 324 10.44 0.94 -17.80
N THR A 325 10.29 0.75 -19.11
CA THR A 325 9.49 -0.32 -19.72
C THR A 325 10.31 -1.58 -20.06
N SER A 326 11.64 -1.45 -20.11
CA SER A 326 12.52 -2.58 -20.43
C SER A 326 12.55 -3.58 -19.28
N ARG A 327 11.97 -4.77 -19.50
CA ARG A 327 11.95 -5.88 -18.53
C ARG A 327 13.32 -6.22 -17.94
N LYS A 328 14.36 -6.30 -18.79
CA LYS A 328 15.75 -6.51 -18.36
C LYS A 328 16.32 -5.30 -17.62
N GLY A 329 16.02 -4.09 -18.08
CA GLY A 329 16.45 -2.85 -17.44
C GLY A 329 15.87 -2.70 -16.04
N THR A 330 14.59 -3.02 -15.87
CA THR A 330 13.89 -3.01 -14.57
C THR A 330 14.52 -4.01 -13.61
N MET A 331 14.75 -5.25 -14.02
CA MET A 331 15.42 -6.24 -13.17
C MET A 331 16.85 -5.81 -12.80
N ALA A 332 17.63 -5.29 -13.75
CA ALA A 332 18.98 -4.78 -13.48
C ALA A 332 18.97 -3.63 -12.47
N ALA A 333 18.04 -2.67 -12.61
CA ALA A 333 17.88 -1.57 -11.67
C ALA A 333 17.48 -2.05 -10.27
N ILE A 334 16.61 -3.05 -10.17
CA ILE A 334 16.22 -3.66 -8.89
C ILE A 334 17.40 -4.35 -8.21
N LEU A 335 18.17 -5.15 -8.95
CA LEU A 335 19.37 -5.81 -8.42
C LEU A 335 20.43 -4.79 -7.98
N ALA A 336 20.61 -3.71 -8.73
CA ALA A 336 21.53 -2.63 -8.36
C ALA A 336 21.18 -1.98 -7.02
N ARG A 337 19.90 -2.01 -6.58
CA ARG A 337 19.51 -1.49 -5.27
C ARG A 337 20.20 -2.24 -4.12
N PHE A 338 20.62 -3.49 -4.28
CA PHE A 338 21.31 -4.21 -3.19
C PHE A 338 22.66 -3.58 -2.81
N LEU A 339 23.20 -2.68 -3.63
CA LEU A 339 24.33 -1.81 -3.26
C LEU A 339 23.99 -0.85 -2.11
N PHE A 340 22.71 -0.63 -1.80
CA PHE A 340 22.30 0.13 -0.62
C PHE A 340 22.75 -0.56 0.68
N ILE A 341 22.75 -1.90 0.78
CA ILE A 341 23.14 -2.59 2.02
C ILE A 341 24.56 -2.19 2.47
N PRO A 342 25.62 -2.37 1.64
CA PRO A 342 26.95 -1.91 2.03
C PRO A 342 27.01 -0.39 2.20
N ALA A 343 26.29 0.39 1.39
CA ALA A 343 26.29 1.86 1.52
C ALA A 343 25.74 2.33 2.88
N PHE A 344 24.61 1.77 3.34
CA PHE A 344 24.04 2.05 4.66
C PHE A 344 24.95 1.57 5.79
N TYR A 345 25.54 0.37 5.65
CA TYR A 345 26.50 -0.14 6.64
C TYR A 345 27.72 0.80 6.78
N PHE A 346 28.35 1.20 5.68
CA PHE A 346 29.48 2.14 5.73
C PHE A 346 29.07 3.50 6.29
N THR A 347 27.90 4.01 5.90
CA THR A 347 27.43 5.32 6.37
C THR A 347 27.10 5.31 7.85
N ALA A 348 26.57 4.21 8.40
CA ALA A 348 26.30 4.11 9.83
C ALA A 348 27.57 4.06 10.69
N ASN A 349 28.69 3.55 10.16
CA ASN A 349 29.95 3.45 10.89
C ASN A 349 30.88 4.65 10.69
N TYR A 350 30.81 5.31 9.52
CA TYR A 350 31.80 6.32 9.11
C TYR A 350 31.19 7.60 8.54
N GLY A 351 29.90 7.61 8.23
CA GLY A 351 29.22 8.73 7.60
C GLY A 351 28.54 9.65 8.61
N ASP A 352 28.23 10.87 8.15
CA ASP A 352 27.41 11.81 8.91
C ASP A 352 25.89 11.60 8.67
N GLN A 353 25.09 12.29 9.48
CA GLN A 353 23.63 12.30 9.36
C GLN A 353 23.12 12.76 7.98
N GLY A 354 23.87 13.63 7.28
CA GLY A 354 23.50 14.12 5.95
C GLY A 354 23.61 13.04 4.88
N TYR A 355 24.67 12.23 4.91
CA TYR A 355 24.80 11.05 4.05
C TYR A 355 23.70 10.04 4.34
N MET A 356 23.31 9.83 5.60
CA MET A 356 22.20 8.94 5.94
C MET A 356 20.89 9.44 5.34
N ILE A 357 20.57 10.73 5.52
CA ILE A 357 19.38 11.38 4.93
C ILE A 357 19.39 11.22 3.40
N PHE A 358 20.54 11.41 2.75
CA PHE A 358 20.68 11.25 1.31
C PHE A 358 20.42 9.82 0.84
N LEU A 359 21.02 8.82 1.50
CA LEU A 359 20.80 7.41 1.17
C LEU A 359 19.34 6.99 1.40
N THR A 360 18.73 7.43 2.51
CA THR A 360 17.32 7.17 2.81
C THR A 360 16.40 7.80 1.76
N SER A 361 16.74 9.00 1.27
CA SER A 361 16.02 9.67 0.17
C SER A 361 16.11 8.86 -1.14
N LEU A 362 17.31 8.40 -1.51
CA LEU A 362 17.50 7.56 -2.70
C LEU A 362 16.80 6.19 -2.57
N LEU A 363 16.79 5.61 -1.36
CA LEU A 363 16.08 4.37 -1.07
C LEU A 363 14.58 4.55 -1.33
N GLY A 364 13.98 5.64 -0.84
CA GLY A 364 12.57 5.99 -1.11
C GLY A 364 12.30 6.22 -2.58
N LEU A 365 13.09 7.08 -3.23
CA LEU A 365 12.93 7.41 -4.66
C LEU A 365 12.94 6.15 -5.54
N THR A 366 13.94 5.29 -5.36
CA THR A 366 14.07 4.05 -6.15
C THR A 366 12.99 3.02 -5.82
N ASN A 367 12.51 2.98 -4.58
CA ASN A 367 11.41 2.12 -4.16
C ASN A 367 10.11 2.44 -4.91
N GLY A 368 9.68 3.70 -4.83
CA GLY A 368 8.44 4.16 -5.44
C GLY A 368 8.48 4.06 -6.96
N TYR A 369 9.59 4.50 -7.55
CA TYR A 369 9.80 4.47 -9.01
C TYR A 369 9.71 3.07 -9.60
N LEU A 370 10.50 2.12 -9.07
CA LEU A 370 10.55 0.77 -9.63
C LEU A 370 9.26 -0.02 -9.34
N THR A 371 8.62 0.22 -8.18
CA THR A 371 7.31 -0.38 -7.86
C THR A 371 6.26 -0.02 -8.91
N VAL A 372 6.12 1.27 -9.22
CA VAL A 372 5.12 1.75 -10.17
C VAL A 372 5.45 1.31 -11.61
N CYS A 373 6.73 1.33 -12.01
CA CYS A 373 7.15 0.80 -13.30
C CYS A 373 6.71 -0.67 -13.49
N VAL A 374 6.92 -1.53 -12.48
CA VAL A 374 6.49 -2.93 -12.55
C VAL A 374 4.97 -3.06 -12.60
N LEU A 375 4.26 -2.39 -11.70
CA LEU A 375 2.80 -2.53 -11.57
C LEU A 375 2.02 -1.94 -12.76
N MET A 376 2.58 -0.93 -13.45
CA MET A 376 1.96 -0.39 -14.66
C MET A 376 2.29 -1.21 -15.91
N GLU A 377 3.47 -1.84 -15.97
CA GLU A 377 3.93 -2.56 -17.17
C GLU A 377 3.46 -4.02 -17.20
N ALA A 378 3.54 -4.73 -16.08
CA ALA A 378 3.28 -6.17 -16.04
C ALA A 378 1.85 -6.56 -16.52
N PRO A 379 0.77 -5.83 -16.17
CA PRO A 379 -0.58 -6.15 -16.67
C PRO A 379 -0.83 -5.82 -18.15
N LYS A 380 0.06 -5.11 -18.85
CA LYS A 380 -0.19 -4.73 -20.25
C LYS A 380 -0.24 -5.95 -21.18
N GLY A 381 -1.17 -5.92 -22.13
CA GLY A 381 -1.32 -6.98 -23.15
C GLY A 381 -2.11 -8.21 -22.69
N TYR A 382 -2.57 -8.25 -21.45
CA TYR A 382 -3.47 -9.29 -20.92
C TYR A 382 -4.95 -8.88 -21.02
N LYS A 383 -5.87 -9.86 -20.96
CA LYS A 383 -7.31 -9.60 -20.86
C LYS A 383 -7.68 -9.07 -19.47
N GLY A 384 -8.78 -8.34 -19.31
CA GLY A 384 -9.22 -7.77 -18.05
C GLY A 384 -9.25 -8.76 -16.86
N PRO A 385 -9.82 -9.97 -16.99
CA PRO A 385 -9.75 -10.98 -15.94
C PRO A 385 -8.31 -11.42 -15.60
N GLU A 386 -7.43 -11.50 -16.60
CA GLU A 386 -6.02 -11.86 -16.40
C GLU A 386 -5.23 -10.72 -15.76
N GLN A 387 -5.52 -9.47 -16.13
CA GLN A 387 -4.99 -8.27 -15.49
C GLN A 387 -5.38 -8.18 -14.02
N ASN A 388 -6.63 -8.52 -13.69
CA ASN A 388 -7.08 -8.60 -12.29
C ASN A 388 -6.28 -9.62 -11.48
N ALA A 389 -6.19 -10.85 -12.02
CA ALA A 389 -5.47 -11.93 -11.38
C ALA A 389 -3.98 -11.61 -11.23
N LEU A 390 -3.36 -11.04 -12.26
CA LEU A 390 -1.96 -10.65 -12.23
C LEU A 390 -1.71 -9.52 -11.23
N GLY A 391 -2.60 -8.52 -11.13
CA GLY A 391 -2.51 -7.48 -10.10
C GLY A 391 -2.53 -8.06 -8.68
N ASN A 392 -3.43 -9.01 -8.39
CA ASN A 392 -3.45 -9.71 -7.09
C ASN A 392 -2.15 -10.50 -6.85
N VAL A 393 -1.66 -11.23 -7.86
CA VAL A 393 -0.38 -11.96 -7.80
C VAL A 393 0.79 -11.04 -7.48
N LEU A 394 0.88 -9.88 -8.14
CA LEU A 394 1.96 -8.92 -7.91
C LEU A 394 1.92 -8.39 -6.46
N ILE A 395 0.73 -8.19 -5.88
CA ILE A 395 0.59 -7.82 -4.46
C ILE A 395 1.00 -8.95 -3.52
N VAL A 396 0.78 -10.23 -3.87
CA VAL A 396 1.34 -11.35 -3.08
C VAL A 396 2.87 -11.27 -3.02
N PHE A 397 3.55 -11.02 -4.16
CA PHE A 397 4.99 -10.87 -4.18
C PHE A 397 5.46 -9.65 -3.39
N LEU A 398 4.75 -8.53 -3.50
CA LEU A 398 5.01 -7.31 -2.73
C LEU A 398 4.93 -7.57 -1.23
N LEU A 399 3.81 -8.12 -0.74
CA LEU A 399 3.61 -8.41 0.69
C LEU A 399 4.52 -9.52 1.21
N GLY A 400 4.87 -10.48 0.36
CA GLY A 400 5.90 -11.48 0.66
C GLY A 400 7.27 -10.83 0.85
N GLY A 401 7.60 -9.86 0.01
CA GLY A 401 8.83 -9.08 0.14
C GLY A 401 8.86 -8.24 1.41
N LEU A 402 7.75 -7.58 1.75
CA LEU A 402 7.58 -6.87 3.03
C LEU A 402 7.79 -7.82 4.22
N PHE A 403 7.14 -8.98 4.21
CA PHE A 403 7.26 -9.97 5.29
C PHE A 403 8.70 -10.44 5.47
N SER A 404 9.36 -10.85 4.38
CA SER A 404 10.75 -11.28 4.44
C SER A 404 11.70 -10.14 4.82
N GLY A 405 11.46 -8.91 4.34
CA GLY A 405 12.24 -7.73 4.69
C GLY A 405 12.17 -7.41 6.18
N VAL A 406 10.98 -7.40 6.77
CA VAL A 406 10.78 -7.18 8.23
C VAL A 406 11.50 -8.25 9.05
N VAL A 407 11.52 -9.51 8.60
CA VAL A 407 12.30 -10.57 9.30
C VAL A 407 13.80 -10.33 9.18
N LEU A 408 14.27 -9.90 8.00
CA LEU A 408 15.69 -9.64 7.75
C LEU A 408 16.21 -8.36 8.43
N ASP A 409 15.36 -7.40 8.74
CA ASP A 409 15.69 -6.19 9.52
C ASP A 409 16.35 -6.54 10.87
N TRP A 410 15.93 -7.64 11.50
CA TRP A 410 16.52 -8.14 12.74
C TRP A 410 17.99 -8.55 12.62
N LEU A 411 18.48 -8.84 11.41
CA LEU A 411 19.88 -9.21 11.20
C LEU A 411 20.84 -8.05 11.52
N TRP A 412 20.39 -6.79 11.43
CA TRP A 412 21.21 -5.63 11.79
C TRP A 412 21.55 -5.54 13.27
N LEU A 413 20.83 -6.27 14.11
CA LEU A 413 21.02 -6.32 15.56
C LEU A 413 22.06 -7.35 15.99
N ILE A 414 22.42 -8.27 15.09
CA ILE A 414 23.39 -9.31 15.39
C ILE A 414 24.74 -8.66 15.69
N GLY A 415 25.26 -8.92 16.89
CA GLY A 415 26.55 -8.38 17.35
C GLY A 415 26.47 -7.01 18.03
N LYS A 416 25.27 -6.41 18.17
CA LYS A 416 25.09 -5.09 18.80
C LYS A 416 24.88 -5.08 20.31
N GLY A 417 24.93 -6.24 20.99
CA GLY A 417 24.93 -6.33 22.45
C GLY A 417 23.74 -5.60 23.10
N TRP A 418 22.54 -6.15 22.93
CA TRP A 418 21.34 -5.71 23.63
C TRP A 418 21.16 -6.49 24.94
#